data_AF-A0A833N075-F1
#
_entry.id   AF-A0A833N075-F1
#
_cell.length_a   1.000
_cell.length_b   1.000
_cell.length_c   1.000
_cell.angle_alpha   90.00
_cell.angle_beta   90.00
_cell.angle_gamma   90.00
#
_symmetry.space_group_name_H-M   'P 1'
#
loop_
_entity.id
_entity.type
_entity.pdbx_description
1 polymer ?
#
loop_
_entity_poly.entity_id
_entity_poly.type
_entity_poly.pdbx_seq_one_letter_code
_entity_poly.pdbx_strand_id
1 'polypeptide(L)'
;MQVAEKISITMTPEQLQAVRESVAAGEYASTSEVLRDAVRLWQRQRQEDSERLNVIRGRIRRSLDDPRPDLTGEEVRAHISALHAETVKAHRNETP
;
A
#
# COMPACT_ATOMS: atom_id res chain seq x y z
N MET A 1 -15.64 26.27 13.65
CA MET A 1 -15.57 26.51 12.19
C MET A 1 -14.10 26.56 11.83
N GLN A 2 -13.54 25.54 11.18
CA GLN A 2 -12.14 25.62 10.76
C GLN A 2 -12.01 26.70 9.68
N VAL A 3 -11.15 27.67 9.91
CA VAL A 3 -10.88 28.76 8.98
C VAL A 3 -10.15 28.17 7.78
N ALA A 4 -10.77 28.23 6.59
CA ALA A 4 -10.10 27.83 5.36
C ALA A 4 -9.05 28.89 5.00
N GLU A 5 -7.79 28.48 4.91
CA GLU A 5 -6.70 29.34 4.45
C GLU A 5 -6.72 29.44 2.92
N LYS A 6 -6.54 30.65 2.40
CA LYS A 6 -6.46 30.89 0.95
C LYS A 6 -5.01 30.87 0.50
N ILE A 7 -4.71 30.00 -0.45
CA ILE A 7 -3.40 29.90 -1.09
C ILE A 7 -3.53 30.15 -2.60
N SER A 8 -2.53 30.79 -3.20
CA SER A 8 -2.42 30.92 -4.65
C SER A 8 -1.57 29.79 -5.19
N ILE A 9 -2.07 29.05 -6.17
CA ILE A 9 -1.41 27.86 -6.73
C ILE A 9 -1.34 28.02 -8.24
N THR A 10 -0.17 27.75 -8.81
CA THR A 10 -0.02 27.67 -10.26
C THR A 10 -0.30 26.24 -10.72
N MET A 11 -1.17 26.09 -11.71
CA MET A 11 -1.54 24.81 -12.32
C MET A 11 -1.32 24.89 -13.82
N THR A 12 -1.09 23.75 -14.47
CA THR A 12 -1.03 23.73 -15.94
C THR A 12 -2.43 23.99 -16.53
N PRO A 13 -2.53 24.49 -17.77
CA PRO A 13 -3.81 24.71 -18.43
C PRO A 13 -4.68 23.45 -18.47
N GLU A 14 -4.06 22.29 -18.70
CA GLU A 14 -4.74 20.99 -18.78
C GLU A 14 -5.35 20.59 -17.43
N GLN A 15 -4.60 20.78 -16.33
CA GLN A 15 -5.11 20.48 -14.99
C GLN A 15 -6.27 21.40 -14.63
N LEU A 16 -6.15 22.70 -14.95
CA LEU A 16 -7.22 23.65 -14.68
C LEU A 16 -8.48 23.35 -15.51
N GLN A 17 -8.31 22.90 -16.75
CA GLN A 17 -9.40 22.47 -17.62
C GLN A 17 -10.16 21.28 -17.01
N ALA A 18 -9.45 20.24 -16.58
CA ALA A 18 -10.07 19.08 -15.91
C ALA A 18 -10.86 19.49 -14.65
N VAL A 19 -10.30 20.39 -13.83
CA VAL A 19 -10.99 20.89 -12.64
C VAL A 19 -12.26 21.67 -13.01
N ARG A 20 -12.22 22.49 -14.06
CA ARG A 20 -13.39 23.24 -14.54
C ARG A 20 -14.46 22.32 -15.11
N GLU A 21 -14.07 21.29 -15.84
CA GLU A 21 -14.99 20.29 -16.41
C GLU A 21 -15.72 19.52 -15.32
N SER A 22 -15.03 19.05 -14.28
CA SER A 22 -15.69 18.37 -13.14
C SER A 22 -16.68 19.28 -12.40
N VAL A 23 -16.37 20.57 -12.26
CA VAL A 23 -17.33 21.54 -11.68
C VAL A 23 -18.51 21.79 -12.62
N ALA A 24 -18.26 21.95 -13.93
CA ALA A 24 -19.30 22.16 -14.93
C ALA A 24 -20.23 20.95 -15.09
N ALA A 25 -19.71 19.73 -14.91
CA ALA A 25 -20.46 18.49 -14.86
C ALA A 25 -21.29 18.33 -13.58
N GLY A 26 -21.10 19.20 -12.58
CA GLY A 26 -21.79 19.15 -11.30
C GLY A 26 -21.26 18.10 -10.33
N GLU A 27 -20.10 17.49 -10.60
CA GLU A 27 -19.45 16.54 -9.70
C GLU A 27 -18.97 17.23 -8.40
N TYR A 28 -18.64 18.52 -8.50
CA TYR A 28 -18.20 19.34 -7.38
C TYR A 28 -18.85 20.73 -7.44
N ALA A 29 -19.17 21.31 -6.27
CA ALA A 29 -19.78 22.63 -6.18
C ALA A 29 -18.78 23.77 -6.42
N SER A 30 -17.48 23.51 -6.32
CA SER A 30 -16.44 24.52 -6.55
C SER A 30 -15.06 23.93 -6.84
N THR A 31 -14.19 24.71 -7.47
CA THR A 31 -12.76 24.41 -7.65
C THR A 31 -12.07 24.10 -6.32
N SER A 32 -12.41 24.83 -5.25
CA SER A 32 -11.84 24.59 -3.92
C SER A 32 -12.26 23.23 -3.34
N GLU A 33 -13.41 22.70 -3.72
CA GLU A 33 -13.86 21.38 -3.31
C GLU A 33 -13.08 20.27 -4.02
N VAL A 34 -12.89 20.39 -5.34
CA VAL A 34 -12.03 19.49 -6.13
C VAL A 34 -10.63 19.42 -5.53
N LEU A 35 -10.03 20.57 -5.22
CA LEU A 35 -8.69 20.62 -4.63
C LEU A 35 -8.63 20.01 -3.23
N ARG A 36 -9.64 20.24 -2.38
CA ARG A 36 -9.71 19.61 -1.07
C ARG A 36 -9.81 18.09 -1.20
N ASP A 37 -10.60 17.59 -2.14
CA ASP A 37 -10.73 16.15 -2.35
C ASP A 37 -9.44 15.53 -2.90
N ALA A 38 -8.80 16.19 -3.89
CA ALA A 38 -7.49 15.80 -4.40
C ALA A 38 -6.43 15.72 -3.29
N VAL A 39 -6.40 16.69 -2.37
CA VAL A 39 -5.49 16.66 -1.21
C VAL A 39 -5.81 15.49 -0.26
N ARG A 40 -7.09 15.19 -0.01
CA ARG A 40 -7.47 14.03 0.82
C ARG A 40 -7.05 12.72 0.17
N LEU A 41 -7.27 12.57 -1.13
CA LEU A 41 -6.84 11.41 -1.90
C LEU A 41 -5.32 11.23 -1.82
N TRP A 42 -4.57 12.31 -2.03
CA TRP A 42 -3.12 12.33 -1.91
C TRP A 42 -2.62 11.93 -0.52
N GLN A 43 -3.27 12.42 0.54
CA GLN A 43 -2.93 12.06 1.91
C GLN A 43 -3.17 10.57 2.18
N ARG A 44 -4.31 10.02 1.74
CA ARG A 44 -4.62 8.58 1.87
C ARG A 44 -3.57 7.72 1.17
N GLN A 45 -3.24 8.04 -0.09
CA GLN A 45 -2.20 7.30 -0.83
C GLN A 45 -0.86 7.32 -0.09
N ARG A 46 -0.46 8.47 0.45
CA ARG A 46 0.79 8.60 1.22
C ARG A 46 0.77 7.76 2.49
N GLN A 47 -0.38 7.68 3.15
CA GLN A 47 -0.55 6.87 4.35
C GLN A 47 -0.42 5.39 4.01
N GLU A 48 -1.12 4.92 2.98
CA GLU A 48 -1.06 3.54 2.49
C GLU A 48 0.37 3.14 2.08
N ASP A 49 1.07 4.01 1.34
CA ASP A 49 2.45 3.77 0.93
C ASP A 49 3.39 3.67 2.13
N SER A 50 3.21 4.55 3.12
CA SER A 50 3.99 4.54 4.36
C SER A 50 3.75 3.24 5.16
N GLU A 51 2.49 2.83 5.29
CA GLU A 51 2.12 1.58 5.96
C GLU A 51 2.71 0.37 5.25
N ARG A 52 2.61 0.31 3.92
CA ARG A 52 3.23 -0.76 3.11
C ARG A 52 4.73 -0.83 3.31
N LEU A 53 5.42 0.33 3.30
CA LEU A 53 6.85 0.39 3.56
C LEU A 53 7.19 -0.05 4.99
N ASN A 54 6.37 0.31 5.98
CA ASN A 54 6.58 -0.08 7.37
C ASN A 54 6.42 -1.59 7.56
N VAL A 55 5.46 -2.24 6.86
CA VAL A 55 5.33 -3.70 6.85
C VAL A 55 6.61 -4.36 6.30
N ILE A 56 7.16 -3.84 5.20
CA ILE A 56 8.39 -4.37 4.60
C ILE A 56 9.57 -4.18 5.55
N ARG A 57 9.76 -2.98 6.10
CA ARG A 57 10.82 -2.69 7.08
C ARG A 57 10.70 -3.58 8.32
N GLY A 58 9.49 -3.82 8.80
CA GLY A 58 9.23 -4.72 9.92
C GLY A 58 9.61 -6.18 9.62
N ARG A 59 9.33 -6.66 8.40
CA ARG A 59 9.76 -8.01 7.95
C ARG A 59 11.28 -8.12 7.87
N ILE A 60 11.94 -7.12 7.30
CA ILE A 60 13.41 -7.07 7.21
C ILE A 60 14.01 -7.08 8.61
N ARG A 61 13.53 -6.22 9.51
CA ARG A 61 14.03 -6.17 10.90
C ARG A 61 13.87 -7.51 11.61
N ARG A 62 12.70 -8.16 11.51
CA ARG A 62 12.52 -9.51 12.08
C ARG A 62 13.51 -10.53 11.53
N SER A 63 13.86 -10.45 10.25
CA SER A 63 14.85 -11.33 9.64
C SER A 63 16.28 -11.04 10.12
N LEU A 64 16.62 -9.77 10.33
CA LEU A 64 17.93 -9.36 10.83
C LEU A 64 18.11 -9.68 12.32
N ASP A 65 17.02 -9.59 13.09
CA ASP A 65 17.01 -9.90 14.52
C ASP A 65 16.81 -11.41 14.79
N ASP A 66 16.71 -12.25 13.75
CA ASP A 66 16.52 -13.70 13.87
C ASP A 66 17.83 -14.37 14.32
N PRO A 67 17.87 -15.05 15.47
CA PRO A 67 19.08 -15.69 15.97
C PRO A 67 19.42 -17.01 15.27
N ARG A 68 18.55 -17.50 14.38
CA ARG A 68 18.78 -18.76 13.66
C ARG A 68 19.96 -18.62 12.69
N PRO A 69 20.76 -19.68 12.50
CA PRO A 69 21.91 -19.64 11.60
C PRO A 69 21.45 -19.52 10.14
N ASP A 70 22.33 -18.96 9.31
CA ASP A 70 22.15 -18.94 7.87
C ASP A 70 22.10 -20.37 7.32
N LEU A 71 21.20 -20.60 6.37
CA LEU A 71 21.06 -21.86 5.67
C LEU A 71 21.61 -21.74 4.25
N THR A 72 22.30 -22.79 3.81
CA THR A 72 22.65 -22.96 2.40
C THR A 72 21.40 -23.23 1.55
N GLY A 73 21.49 -22.97 0.26
CA GLY A 73 20.38 -23.25 -0.66
C GLY A 73 19.98 -24.73 -0.69
N GLU A 74 20.89 -25.66 -0.42
CA GLU A 74 20.59 -27.10 -0.34
C GLU A 74 19.79 -27.44 0.92
N GLU A 75 20.19 -26.92 2.07
CA GLU A 75 19.46 -27.08 3.34
C GLU A 75 18.05 -26.51 3.25
N VAL A 76 17.87 -25.33 2.62
CA VAL A 76 16.55 -24.74 2.39
C VAL A 76 15.67 -25.65 1.52
N ARG A 77 16.22 -26.19 0.42
CA ARG A 77 15.46 -27.10 -0.47
C ARG A 77 15.07 -28.39 0.23
N ALA A 78 15.99 -28.98 0.99
CA ALA A 78 15.72 -30.18 1.78
C ALA A 78 14.62 -29.92 2.81
N HIS A 79 14.69 -28.80 3.52
CA HIS A 79 13.69 -28.41 4.51
C HIS A 79 12.29 -28.19 3.91
N ILE A 80 12.19 -27.46 2.79
CA ILE A 80 10.91 -27.25 2.10
C ILE A 80 10.32 -28.57 1.61
N SER A 81 11.16 -29.46 1.07
CA SER A 81 10.70 -30.78 0.59
C SER A 81 10.17 -31.65 1.72
N ALA A 82 10.80 -31.61 2.90
CA ALA A 82 10.35 -32.30 4.09
C ALA A 82 8.98 -31.78 4.57
N LEU A 83 8.82 -30.46 4.70
CA LEU A 83 7.54 -29.83 5.07
C LEU A 83 6.41 -30.17 4.09
N HIS A 84 6.71 -30.20 2.79
CA HIS A 84 5.73 -30.60 1.78
C HIS A 84 5.32 -32.07 1.93
N ALA A 85 6.28 -32.97 2.14
CA ALA A 85 6.00 -34.39 2.34
C ALA A 85 5.17 -34.64 3.61
N GLU A 86 5.42 -33.91 4.69
CA GLU A 86 4.59 -33.95 5.90
C GLU A 86 3.16 -33.48 5.64
N THR A 87 3.00 -32.35 4.94
CA THR A 87 1.68 -31.79 4.59
C THR A 87 0.88 -32.75 3.70
N VAL A 88 1.53 -33.39 2.73
CA VAL A 88 0.90 -34.39 1.84
C VAL A 88 0.49 -35.66 2.59
N LYS A 89 1.33 -36.14 3.52
CA LYS A 89 0.99 -37.29 4.36
C LYS A 89 -0.20 -36.99 5.28
N ALA A 90 -0.25 -35.80 5.87
CA ALA A 90 -1.35 -35.37 6.71
C ALA A 90 -2.68 -35.38 5.93
N HIS A 91 -2.72 -34.77 4.74
CA HIS A 91 -3.93 -34.76 3.89
C HIS A 91 -4.34 -36.16 3.40
N ARG A 92 -3.36 -37.04 3.12
CA ARG A 92 -3.64 -38.43 2.72
C ARG A 92 -4.24 -39.26 3.84
N ASN A 93 -3.92 -38.94 5.09
CA ASN A 93 -4.45 -39.63 6.27
C ASN A 93 -5.81 -39.08 6.73
N GLU A 94 -6.27 -37.95 6.18
CA GLU A 94 -7.54 -37.30 6.49
C GLU A 94 -8.67 -37.64 5.50
N THR A 95 -8.36 -38.33 4.39
CA THR A 95 -9.38 -38.78 3.41
C THR A 95 -9.61 -40.29 3.59
N PRO A 96 -10.84 -40.75 3.91
CA PRO A 96 -11.17 -42.18 4.04
C PRO A 96 -11.18 -42.94 2.72
#